data_AF-A0A0N1GHE9-F1
#
_entry.id   AF-A0A0N1GHE9-F1
#
_cell.length_a   1.000
_cell.length_b   1.000
_cell.length_c   1.000
_cell.angle_alpha   90.00
_cell.angle_beta   90.00
_cell.angle_gamma   90.00
#
_symmetry.space_group_name_H-M   'P 1'
#
loop_
_entity.id
_entity.type
_entity.pdbx_description
1 polymer ?
#
loop_
_entity_poly.entity_id
_entity_poly.type
_entity_poly.pdbx_seq_one_letter_code
_entity_poly.pdbx_strand_id
1 'polypeptide(L)'
;MWERRHGVVLPEPYRTFVTKIANGTCDGPPDEGGLLPLGDKPDSWAVWEADCWMSPEPFDGAAVRVPRRPFPLEEEWQCEYDYYDHTCHSSLLHQTYQHGSVLLGSDRPGEYWTLVVAGPQRGRVWWLRNGCAAPYADRPSDQSGGDFLHWVRDWHIGQGWWRAE
;
A
#
# COMPACT_ATOMS: atom_id res chain seq x y z
N MET A 1 2.33 20.47 9.01
CA MET A 1 1.73 19.90 7.77
C MET A 1 2.54 18.67 7.38
N TRP A 2 1.89 17.51 7.22
CA TRP A 2 2.52 16.19 7.03
C TRP A 2 3.49 16.15 5.83
N GLU A 3 3.07 16.67 4.67
CA GLU A 3 3.89 16.79 3.45
C GLU A 3 5.26 17.44 3.68
N ARG A 4 5.28 18.57 4.41
CA ARG A 4 6.53 19.28 4.74
C ARG A 4 7.43 18.48 5.68
N ARG A 5 6.85 17.76 6.65
CA ARG A 5 7.60 16.92 7.59
C ARG A 5 8.26 15.74 6.87
N HIS A 6 7.57 15.16 5.90
CA HIS A 6 8.04 13.98 5.18
C HIS A 6 8.75 14.31 3.85
N GLY A 7 8.78 15.58 3.42
CA GLY A 7 9.45 16.02 2.19
C GLY A 7 8.81 15.46 0.92
N VAL A 8 7.49 15.26 0.93
CA VAL A 8 6.72 14.67 -0.17
C VAL A 8 5.48 15.49 -0.45
N VAL A 9 5.04 15.50 -1.71
CA VAL A 9 3.74 16.06 -2.11
C VAL A 9 2.80 14.91 -2.42
N LEU A 10 1.65 14.86 -1.75
CA LEU A 10 0.63 13.84 -1.98
C LEU A 10 0.05 13.98 -3.40
N PRO A 11 -0.24 12.86 -4.08
CA PRO A 11 -0.89 12.90 -5.38
C PRO A 11 -2.34 13.35 -5.25
N GLU A 12 -2.83 14.07 -6.25
CA GLU A 12 -4.27 14.28 -6.42
C GLU A 12 -4.89 12.99 -7.00
N PRO A 13 -6.15 12.66 -6.67
CA PRO A 13 -7.09 13.44 -5.84
C PRO A 13 -6.98 13.19 -4.31
N TYR A 14 -6.07 12.32 -3.87
CA TYR A 14 -5.93 11.96 -2.45
C TYR A 14 -5.61 13.16 -1.55
N ARG A 15 -4.73 14.06 -2.02
CA ARG A 15 -4.41 15.29 -1.29
C ARG A 15 -5.64 16.16 -1.01
N THR A 16 -6.49 16.37 -2.02
CA THR A 16 -7.75 17.10 -1.84
C THR A 16 -8.68 16.37 -0.87
N PHE A 17 -8.79 15.04 -0.97
CA PHE A 17 -9.61 14.24 -0.07
C PHE A 17 -9.20 14.42 1.40
N VAL A 18 -7.92 14.24 1.74
CA VAL A 18 -7.46 14.33 3.14
C VAL A 18 -7.50 15.74 3.72
N THR A 19 -7.46 16.76 2.86
CA THR A 19 -7.47 18.17 3.30
C THR A 19 -8.86 18.79 3.37
N LYS A 20 -9.82 18.29 2.60
CA LYS A 20 -11.16 18.91 2.46
C LYS A 20 -12.34 18.01 2.81
N ILE A 21 -12.17 16.69 2.75
CA ILE A 21 -13.26 15.73 2.96
C ILE A 21 -13.05 14.99 4.28
N ALA A 22 -12.02 14.14 4.36
CA ALA A 22 -11.77 13.32 5.54
C ALA A 22 -10.30 12.86 5.61
N ASN A 23 -9.69 12.96 6.79
CA ASN A 23 -8.38 12.37 7.07
C ASN A 23 -8.56 11.03 7.80
N GLY A 24 -9.06 10.04 7.05
CA GLY A 24 -9.55 8.78 7.58
C GLY A 24 -11.06 8.78 7.82
N THR A 25 -11.68 7.60 7.74
CA THR A 25 -13.11 7.37 8.01
C THR A 25 -13.35 5.91 8.36
N CYS A 26 -14.33 5.63 9.23
CA CYS A 26 -14.81 4.27 9.46
C CYS A 26 -15.71 3.75 8.34
N ASP A 27 -16.05 4.58 7.35
CA ASP A 27 -16.85 4.20 6.19
C ASP A 27 -15.98 3.44 5.16
N GLY A 28 -16.13 2.13 5.10
CA GLY A 28 -15.40 1.21 4.23
C GLY A 28 -15.78 -0.25 4.51
N PRO A 29 -15.07 -1.24 3.97
CA PRO A 29 -15.30 -2.66 4.27
C PRO A 29 -15.34 -2.87 5.79
N PRO A 30 -16.36 -3.58 6.29
CA PRO A 30 -16.77 -3.55 7.69
C PRO A 30 -15.78 -4.20 8.67
N ASP A 31 -14.82 -4.99 8.16
CA ASP A 31 -14.05 -5.89 9.01
C ASP A 31 -12.84 -5.21 9.70
N GLU A 32 -12.30 -4.10 9.17
CA GLU A 32 -11.01 -3.52 9.67
C GLU A 32 -10.95 -1.99 9.85
N GLY A 33 -12.09 -1.28 9.88
CA GLY A 33 -12.11 0.11 10.35
C GLY A 33 -11.92 1.20 9.28
N GLY A 34 -12.12 0.86 8.00
CA GLY A 34 -12.25 1.84 6.91
C GLY A 34 -10.93 2.46 6.43
N LEU A 35 -10.97 3.73 6.06
CA LEU A 35 -9.79 4.48 5.60
C LEU A 35 -8.97 4.98 6.80
N LEU A 36 -7.67 4.74 6.76
CA LEU A 36 -6.73 5.19 7.78
C LEU A 36 -6.46 6.70 7.67
N PRO A 37 -6.24 7.39 8.80
CA PRO A 37 -5.68 8.73 8.78
C PRO A 37 -4.30 8.78 8.14
N LEU A 38 -3.96 9.92 7.53
CA LEU A 38 -2.69 10.12 6.84
C LEU A 38 -1.48 9.88 7.75
N GLY A 39 -0.73 8.82 7.44
CA GLY A 39 0.50 8.45 8.14
C GLY A 39 0.30 7.44 9.26
N ASP A 40 -0.94 7.07 9.57
CA ASP A 40 -1.25 6.04 10.55
C ASP A 40 -1.03 4.63 9.98
N LYS A 41 -1.03 3.65 10.88
CA LYS A 41 -0.87 2.22 10.60
C LYS A 41 -2.02 1.48 11.28
N PRO A 42 -2.58 0.42 10.68
CA PRO A 42 -3.55 -0.43 11.37
C PRO A 42 -2.85 -1.20 12.50
N ASP A 43 -3.60 -1.61 13.54
CA ASP A 43 -3.04 -2.36 14.67
C ASP A 43 -2.41 -3.69 14.23
N SER A 44 -2.98 -4.31 13.20
CA SER A 44 -2.46 -5.53 12.56
C SER A 44 -1.08 -5.36 11.92
N TRP A 45 -0.66 -4.12 11.63
CA TRP A 45 0.64 -3.81 11.01
C TRP A 45 1.84 -4.22 11.88
N ALA A 46 1.73 -4.05 13.19
CA ALA A 46 2.83 -4.32 14.12
C ALA A 46 2.93 -5.81 14.52
N VAL A 47 1.82 -6.54 14.41
CA VAL A 47 1.66 -7.93 14.89
C VAL A 47 1.77 -8.94 13.74
N TRP A 48 1.95 -8.46 12.51
CA TRP A 48 2.13 -9.32 11.35
C TRP A 48 3.33 -10.25 11.53
N GLU A 49 3.04 -11.53 11.75
CA GLU A 49 4.01 -12.61 11.80
C GLU A 49 4.54 -12.83 10.38
N ALA A 50 5.79 -12.39 10.15
CA ALA A 50 6.56 -12.72 8.97
C ALA A 50 6.97 -14.21 8.93
N ASP A 51 6.18 -15.11 9.54
CA ASP A 51 6.43 -16.54 9.60
C ASP A 51 6.43 -17.21 8.22
N CYS A 52 5.92 -16.53 7.19
CA CYS A 52 5.99 -17.01 5.81
C CYS A 52 7.25 -16.57 5.05
N TRP A 53 8.19 -15.86 5.68
CA TRP A 53 9.42 -15.43 5.01
C TRP A 53 10.64 -16.25 5.40
N MET A 54 11.33 -16.74 4.36
CA MET A 54 12.76 -17.06 4.40
C MET A 54 13.62 -15.78 4.37
N SER A 55 13.20 -14.72 5.06
CA SER A 55 13.99 -13.49 5.23
C SER A 55 14.92 -13.70 6.42
N PRO A 56 16.24 -13.49 6.27
CA PRO A 56 17.15 -13.52 7.41
C PRO A 56 16.91 -12.37 8.40
N GLU A 57 16.20 -11.32 7.97
CA GLU A 57 15.87 -10.14 8.78
C GLU A 57 14.37 -10.12 9.10
N PRO A 58 13.98 -9.99 10.39
CA PRO A 58 12.58 -9.91 10.76
C PRO A 58 11.95 -8.60 10.28
N PHE A 59 10.67 -8.65 9.91
CA PHE A 59 9.91 -7.44 9.60
C PHE A 59 9.73 -6.58 10.86
N ASP A 60 10.28 -5.37 10.85
CA ASP A 60 10.02 -4.36 11.87
C ASP A 60 8.80 -3.50 11.48
N GLY A 61 7.61 -3.92 11.91
CA GLY A 61 6.37 -3.16 11.73
C GLY A 61 6.37 -1.83 12.50
N ALA A 62 7.19 -1.69 13.54
CA ALA A 62 7.34 -0.45 14.29
C ALA A 62 8.21 0.58 13.53
N ALA A 63 9.03 0.15 12.58
CA ALA A 63 9.90 1.02 11.79
C ALA A 63 9.12 2.21 11.18
N VAL A 64 9.75 3.38 11.21
CA VAL A 64 9.18 4.62 10.65
C VAL A 64 9.19 4.52 9.13
N ARG A 65 8.02 4.66 8.49
CA ARG A 65 7.92 4.75 7.03
C ARG A 65 8.69 5.97 6.51
N VAL A 66 9.24 5.87 5.31
CA VAL A 66 10.05 6.90 4.64
C VAL A 66 9.42 7.29 3.29
N PRO A 67 8.33 8.09 3.28
CA PRO A 67 7.58 8.40 2.05
C PRO A 67 8.37 9.15 0.97
N ARG A 68 9.47 9.83 1.33
CA ARG A 68 10.33 10.54 0.37
C ARG A 68 11.22 9.63 -0.47
N ARG A 69 11.49 8.41 -0.01
CA ARG A 69 12.25 7.43 -0.79
C ARG A 69 11.35 6.93 -1.91
N PRO A 70 11.87 6.65 -3.11
CA PRO A 70 11.04 6.10 -4.18
C PRO A 70 10.48 4.75 -3.76
N PHE A 71 9.23 4.48 -4.11
CA PHE A 71 8.65 3.14 -4.05
C PHE A 71 9.42 2.24 -5.03
N PRO A 72 9.88 1.06 -4.59
CA PRO A 72 10.88 0.30 -5.34
C PRO A 72 10.31 -0.54 -6.48
N LEU A 73 9.01 -0.85 -6.46
CA LEU A 73 8.38 -1.72 -7.46
C LEU A 73 7.83 -0.91 -8.63
N GLU A 74 8.00 -1.44 -9.84
CA GLU A 74 7.41 -0.90 -11.07
C GLU A 74 6.33 -1.83 -11.67
N GLU A 75 6.33 -3.10 -11.27
CA GLU A 75 5.42 -4.14 -11.72
C GLU A 75 5.04 -5.07 -10.55
N GLU A 76 4.09 -5.98 -10.80
CA GLU A 76 3.73 -7.00 -9.82
C GLU A 76 4.95 -7.79 -9.38
N TRP A 77 5.06 -7.99 -8.07
CA TRP A 77 6.15 -8.73 -7.46
C TRP A 77 5.60 -9.85 -6.59
N GLN A 78 6.16 -11.05 -6.75
CA GLN A 78 5.89 -12.20 -5.89
C GLN A 78 7.22 -12.84 -5.48
N CYS A 79 7.43 -13.02 -4.18
CA CYS A 79 8.65 -13.63 -3.65
C CYS A 79 8.82 -15.07 -4.13
N GLU A 80 7.73 -15.78 -4.39
CA GLU A 80 7.74 -17.14 -4.95
C GLU A 80 8.29 -17.18 -6.38
N TYR A 81 8.28 -16.09 -7.15
CA TYR A 81 8.84 -16.14 -8.51
C TYR A 81 10.36 -15.96 -8.54
N ASP A 82 10.96 -15.50 -7.44
CA ASP A 82 12.37 -15.16 -7.35
C ASP A 82 13.16 -16.14 -6.44
N TYR A 83 12.97 -17.46 -6.58
CA TYR A 83 13.54 -18.50 -5.69
C TYR A 83 15.07 -18.52 -5.48
N TYR A 84 15.87 -17.73 -6.20
CA TYR A 84 17.32 -17.95 -6.32
C TYR A 84 18.22 -17.13 -5.37
N ASP A 85 17.72 -16.08 -4.70
CA ASP A 85 18.55 -15.23 -3.79
C ASP A 85 17.79 -14.71 -2.55
N HIS A 86 17.67 -15.54 -1.52
CA HIS A 86 16.99 -15.16 -0.26
C HIS A 86 17.56 -13.90 0.44
N THR A 87 18.81 -13.51 0.17
CA THR A 87 19.42 -12.32 0.77
C THR A 87 19.00 -11.01 0.11
N CYS A 88 18.69 -11.01 -1.19
CA CYS A 88 18.20 -9.80 -1.88
C CYS A 88 16.72 -9.49 -1.55
N HIS A 89 15.91 -10.53 -1.31
CA HIS A 89 14.47 -10.39 -1.07
C HIS A 89 14.11 -9.65 0.22
N SER A 90 14.91 -9.80 1.29
CA SER A 90 14.65 -9.09 2.54
C SER A 90 14.69 -7.59 2.31
N SER A 91 15.72 -7.10 1.61
CA SER A 91 15.90 -5.68 1.34
C SER A 91 14.77 -5.11 0.48
N LEU A 92 14.41 -5.76 -0.63
CA LEU A 92 13.32 -5.28 -1.50
C LEU A 92 11.98 -5.27 -0.74
N LEU A 93 11.71 -6.32 0.03
CA LEU A 93 10.52 -6.41 0.86
C LEU A 93 10.44 -5.25 1.86
N HIS A 94 11.48 -5.06 2.68
CA HIS A 94 11.51 -3.99 3.67
C HIS A 94 11.32 -2.62 3.00
N GLN A 95 11.93 -2.41 1.83
CA GLN A 95 11.75 -1.19 1.06
C GLN A 95 10.31 -1.01 0.56
N THR A 96 9.66 -2.05 0.04
CA THR A 96 8.25 -1.99 -0.40
C THR A 96 7.31 -1.58 0.74
N TYR A 97 7.57 -2.07 1.96
CA TYR A 97 6.76 -1.76 3.13
C TYR A 97 7.13 -0.43 3.80
N GLN A 98 8.27 0.19 3.49
CA GLN A 98 8.72 1.43 4.16
C GLN A 98 8.75 2.64 3.23
N HIS A 99 9.09 2.47 1.96
CA HIS A 99 9.43 3.57 1.06
C HIS A 99 8.26 4.02 0.20
N GLY A 100 8.19 5.32 -0.07
CA GLY A 100 7.45 5.86 -1.21
C GLY A 100 5.95 5.73 -1.16
N SER A 101 5.35 5.31 -0.05
CA SER A 101 3.92 5.04 0.02
C SER A 101 3.30 5.32 1.40
N VAL A 102 2.00 5.60 1.40
CA VAL A 102 1.16 5.80 2.59
C VAL A 102 0.10 4.71 2.68
N LEU A 103 -0.23 4.25 3.88
CA LEU A 103 -1.29 3.27 4.07
C LEU A 103 -2.66 3.93 3.92
N LEU A 104 -3.56 3.24 3.22
CA LEU A 104 -4.93 3.69 3.00
C LEU A 104 -5.92 2.91 3.86
N GLY A 105 -5.68 1.62 4.06
CA GLY A 105 -6.60 0.71 4.73
C GLY A 105 -6.10 -0.72 4.65
N SER A 106 -6.94 -1.63 5.14
CA SER A 106 -6.66 -3.05 5.21
C SER A 106 -7.95 -3.83 4.95
N ASP A 107 -7.90 -4.87 4.13
CA ASP A 107 -9.05 -5.76 3.92
C ASP A 107 -9.16 -6.76 5.07
N ARG A 108 -8.00 -7.27 5.52
CA ARG A 108 -7.80 -8.32 6.51
C ARG A 108 -6.38 -8.18 7.10
N PRO A 109 -6.08 -8.81 8.25
CA PRO A 109 -4.74 -8.71 8.82
C PRO A 109 -3.72 -9.26 7.83
N GLY A 110 -2.77 -8.43 7.41
CA GLY A 110 -1.76 -8.81 6.43
C GLY A 110 -2.07 -8.50 4.97
N GLU A 111 -3.21 -7.86 4.68
CA GLU A 111 -3.61 -7.42 3.34
C GLU A 111 -3.87 -5.91 3.34
N TYR A 112 -2.86 -5.15 2.96
CA TYR A 112 -2.84 -3.70 3.11
C TYR A 112 -2.93 -2.98 1.76
N TRP A 113 -3.63 -1.86 1.76
CA TRP A 113 -3.69 -0.97 0.61
C TRP A 113 -2.81 0.23 0.85
N THR A 114 -2.02 0.58 -0.17
CA THR A 114 -1.09 1.70 -0.09
C THR A 114 -1.17 2.57 -1.32
N LEU A 115 -1.07 3.88 -1.12
CA LEU A 115 -0.93 4.85 -2.20
C LEU A 115 0.54 5.21 -2.37
N VAL A 116 1.07 5.06 -3.58
CA VAL A 116 2.42 5.47 -3.90
C VAL A 116 2.49 6.99 -4.04
N VAL A 117 3.36 7.61 -3.24
CA VAL A 117 3.55 9.07 -3.16
C VAL A 117 4.88 9.53 -3.75
N ALA A 118 5.84 8.62 -3.95
CA ALA A 118 7.14 8.90 -4.57
C ALA A 118 7.64 7.72 -5.40
N GLY A 119 8.34 8.02 -6.51
CA GLY A 119 8.85 7.02 -7.45
C GLY A 119 8.04 6.92 -8.75
N PRO A 120 8.39 5.95 -9.63
CA PRO A 120 7.76 5.80 -10.95
C PRO A 120 6.26 5.53 -10.90
N GLN A 121 5.81 4.80 -9.87
CA GLN A 121 4.40 4.43 -9.69
C GLN A 121 3.58 5.48 -8.93
N ARG A 122 4.08 6.71 -8.75
CA ARG A 122 3.41 7.77 -7.98
C ARG A 122 1.98 8.02 -8.46
N GLY A 123 1.04 8.05 -7.51
CA GLY A 123 -0.39 8.23 -7.76
C GLY A 123 -1.17 6.93 -7.87
N ARG A 124 -0.47 5.79 -7.98
CA ARG A 124 -1.11 4.47 -8.07
C ARG A 124 -1.34 3.87 -6.70
N VAL A 125 -2.44 3.14 -6.59
CA VAL A 125 -2.75 2.30 -5.43
C VAL A 125 -2.19 0.91 -5.65
N TRP A 126 -1.62 0.34 -4.60
CA TRP A 126 -1.01 -0.98 -4.57
C TRP A 126 -1.60 -1.79 -3.44
N TRP A 127 -1.79 -3.07 -3.71
CA TRP A 127 -2.11 -4.08 -2.73
C TRP A 127 -0.82 -4.74 -2.26
N LEU A 128 -0.64 -4.81 -0.94
CA LEU A 128 0.49 -5.45 -0.29
C LEU A 128 -0.03 -6.65 0.51
N ARG A 129 0.52 -7.81 0.22
CA ARG A 129 0.24 -9.05 0.95
C ARG A 129 1.54 -9.82 1.17
N ASN A 130 1.43 -10.90 1.92
CA ASN A 130 2.56 -11.72 2.31
C ASN A 130 3.21 -12.31 1.07
N GLY A 131 4.47 -12.00 0.86
CA GLY A 131 5.21 -12.43 -0.30
C GLY A 131 4.75 -11.83 -1.63
N CYS A 132 3.80 -10.89 -1.67
CA CYS A 132 3.37 -10.30 -2.94
C CYS A 132 2.94 -8.84 -2.84
N ALA A 133 3.15 -8.13 -3.94
CA ALA A 133 2.70 -6.76 -4.10
C ALA A 133 2.25 -6.57 -5.54
N ALA A 134 1.04 -6.04 -5.73
CA ALA A 134 0.47 -5.84 -7.05
C ALA A 134 -0.14 -4.44 -7.15
N PRO A 135 -0.01 -3.77 -8.31
CA PRO A 135 -0.77 -2.55 -8.56
C PRO A 135 -2.26 -2.89 -8.61
N TYR A 136 -3.10 -1.99 -8.08
CA TYR A 136 -4.53 -2.05 -8.33
C TYR A 136 -4.76 -1.82 -9.84
N ALA A 137 -5.22 -2.85 -10.54
CA ALA A 137 -5.49 -2.78 -11.97
C ALA A 137 -6.98 -2.57 -12.23
N ASP A 138 -7.34 -1.40 -12.76
CA ASP A 138 -8.67 -1.16 -13.29
C ASP A 138 -8.67 -1.56 -14.76
N ARG A 139 -9.07 -2.81 -15.05
CA ARG A 139 -9.22 -3.44 -16.39
C ARG A 139 -8.03 -3.30 -17.38
N PRO A 140 -7.66 -4.36 -18.12
CA PRO A 140 -6.52 -4.31 -19.04
C PRO A 140 -6.62 -3.27 -20.18
N SER A 141 -7.77 -2.63 -20.38
CA SER A 141 -8.03 -1.66 -21.44
C SER A 141 -7.94 -0.18 -21.03
N ASP A 142 -7.83 0.16 -19.74
CA ASP A 142 -7.86 1.57 -19.32
C ASP A 142 -6.48 2.09 -18.91
N GLN A 143 -5.95 3.03 -19.70
CA GLN A 143 -4.64 3.67 -19.44
C GLN A 143 -4.65 4.56 -18.19
N SER A 144 -5.83 4.78 -17.60
CA SER A 144 -6.06 5.59 -16.39
C SER A 144 -6.24 4.74 -15.13
N GLY A 145 -6.25 3.41 -15.27
CA GLY A 145 -6.54 2.47 -14.19
C GLY A 145 -5.48 2.45 -13.10
N GLY A 146 -5.92 2.44 -11.85
CA GLY A 146 -5.04 2.28 -10.69
C GLY A 146 -4.91 3.50 -9.77
N ASP A 147 -5.63 4.59 -10.01
CA ASP A 147 -5.60 5.78 -9.16
C ASP A 147 -6.43 5.63 -7.87
N PHE A 148 -6.23 6.56 -6.93
CA PHE A 148 -6.95 6.59 -5.65
C PHE A 148 -8.49 6.68 -5.82
N LEU A 149 -8.98 7.37 -6.85
CA LEU A 149 -10.42 7.63 -7.00
C LEU A 149 -11.18 6.39 -7.46
N HIS A 150 -10.61 5.61 -8.37
CA HIS A 150 -11.19 4.35 -8.81
C HIS A 150 -11.14 3.33 -7.67
N TRP A 151 -9.99 3.21 -7.02
CA TRP A 151 -9.83 2.31 -5.88
C TRP A 151 -10.84 2.61 -4.77
N VAL A 152 -10.97 3.86 -4.31
CA VAL A 152 -11.84 4.20 -3.18
C VAL A 152 -13.32 3.97 -3.48
N ARG A 153 -13.72 4.03 -4.76
CA ARG A 153 -15.09 3.69 -5.18
C ARG A 153 -15.36 2.20 -5.04
N ASP A 154 -14.46 1.35 -5.55
CA ASP A 154 -14.60 -0.11 -5.53
C ASP A 154 -14.51 -0.68 -4.11
N TRP A 155 -13.41 -0.40 -3.42
CA TRP A 155 -13.45 0.39 -2.20
C TRP A 155 -14.66 0.23 -1.27
N HIS A 156 -15.39 1.33 -1.30
CA HIS A 156 -16.58 1.62 -0.52
C HIS A 156 -17.75 0.66 -0.80
N ILE A 157 -17.84 0.06 -1.98
CA ILE A 157 -18.90 -0.90 -2.31
C ILE A 157 -18.52 -2.36 -2.01
N GLY A 158 -17.36 -2.59 -1.40
CA GLY A 158 -16.88 -3.94 -1.06
C GLY A 158 -16.50 -4.78 -2.27
N GLN A 159 -16.19 -4.16 -3.40
CA GLN A 159 -15.61 -4.88 -4.54
C GLN A 159 -14.13 -5.12 -4.27
N GLY A 160 -13.77 -6.38 -4.00
CA GLY A 160 -12.39 -6.78 -3.73
C GLY A 160 -11.47 -6.68 -4.96
N TRP A 161 -10.19 -6.99 -4.73
CA TRP A 161 -9.10 -6.93 -5.73
C TRP A 161 -9.27 -7.84 -6.96
N TRP A 162 -10.05 -8.93 -6.85
CA TRP A 162 -10.26 -9.91 -7.92
C TRP A 162 -11.70 -9.78 -8.46
N ARG A 163 -11.85 -9.22 -9.67
CA ARG A 163 -13.11 -9.30 -10.45
C ARG A 163 -13.10 -10.52 -11.35
N ALA A 164 -13.71 -11.63 -10.91
CA ALA A 164 -14.05 -12.75 -11.80
C ALA A 164 -14.99 -12.20 -12.85
N GLU A 165 -14.60 -12.25 -14.11
CA GLU A 165 -15.50 -11.96 -15.23
C GLU A 165 -16.80 -12.77 -15.11
#